data_AF-A0A2N5RMW5-F1
#
_entry.id   AF-A0A2N5RMW5-F1
#
_cell.length_a   1.000
_cell.length_b   1.000
_cell.length_c   1.000
_cell.angle_alpha   90.00
_cell.angle_beta   90.00
_cell.angle_gamma   90.00
#
_symmetry.space_group_name_H-M   'P 1'
#
loop_
_entity.id
_entity.type
_entity.pdbx_description
1 polymer ?
#
loop_
_entity_poly.entity_id
_entity_poly.type
_entity_poly.pdbx_seq_one_letter_code
_entity_poly.pdbx_strand_id
1 'polypeptide(L)' 'MIYIGMTLMCIGTLFAILKKDFYLKIHFVGISDTIGSIFVVLNFPEDLSRTILMIILLLIWGPFISHVIARMYTEGSS' A
#
# COMPACT_ATOMS: atom_id res chain seq x y z
N MET A 1 -5.29 8.67 -14.46
CA MET A 1 -4.95 7.53 -13.58
C MET A 1 -5.11 7.84 -12.10
N ILE A 2 -5.05 9.11 -11.66
CA ILE A 2 -5.20 9.51 -10.24
C ILE A 2 -6.49 9.00 -9.62
N TYR A 3 -7.64 9.23 -10.28
CA TYR A 3 -8.94 8.78 -9.77
C TYR A 3 -9.02 7.26 -9.58
N ILE A 4 -8.35 6.48 -10.45
CA ILE A 4 -8.26 5.03 -10.35
C ILE A 4 -7.39 4.62 -9.16
N GLY A 5 -6.23 5.27 -8.97
CA GLY A 5 -5.36 5.04 -7.81
C GLY A 5 -6.07 5.35 -6.49
N MET A 6 -6.74 6.51 -6.41
CA MET A 6 -7.50 6.91 -5.23
C MET A 6 -8.68 5.98 -4.94
N THR A 7 -9.47 5.61 -5.96
CA THR A 7 -10.57 4.67 -5.76
C THR A 7 -10.07 3.30 -5.32
N LEU A 8 -8.96 2.82 -5.89
CA LEU A 8 -8.33 1.57 -5.46
C LEU A 8 -7.91 1.63 -3.98
N MET A 9 -7.29 2.73 -3.55
CA MET A 9 -6.91 3.00 -2.15
C MET A 9 -8.12 2.97 -1.23
N CYS A 10 -9.18 3.71 -1.58
CA CYS A 10 -10.43 3.71 -0.81
C CYS A 10 -11.08 2.32 -0.72
N ILE A 11 -11.10 1.57 -1.82
CA ILE A 11 -11.65 0.20 -1.85
C ILE A 11 -10.82 -0.71 -0.94
N GLY A 12 -9.49 -0.66 -1.00
CA GLY A 12 -8.64 -1.47 -0.13
C GLY A 12 -8.85 -1.18 1.35
N THR A 13 -8.99 0.08 1.73
CA THR A 13 -9.34 0.48 3.10
C THR A 13 -10.71 -0.04 3.51
N LEU A 14 -11.73 0.08 2.64
CA LEU A 14 -13.08 -0.44 2.91
C LEU A 14 -13.05 -1.96 3.13
N PHE A 15 -12.36 -2.71 2.27
CA PHE A 15 -12.21 -4.15 2.42
C PHE A 15 -11.51 -4.53 3.74
N ALA A 16 -10.49 -3.77 4.15
CA ALA A 16 -9.80 -4.01 5.40
C ALA A 16 -10.68 -3.73 6.64
N ILE A 17 -11.61 -2.78 6.57
CA ILE A 17 -12.57 -2.56 7.67
C ILE A 17 -13.50 -3.78 7.80
N LEU A 18 -13.96 -4.35 6.68
CA LEU A 18 -14.91 -5.47 6.65
C LEU A 18 -14.31 -6.81 7.11
N LYS A 19 -12.98 -6.99 7.03
CA LYS A 19 -12.33 -8.26 7.40
C LYS A 19 -12.06 -8.34 8.90
N LYS A 20 -12.25 -9.52 9.50
CA LYS A 20 -12.00 -9.74 10.94
C LYS A 20 -10.53 -10.02 11.23
N ASP A 21 -9.84 -10.74 10.33
CA ASP A 21 -8.45 -11.15 10.51
C ASP A 21 -7.47 -10.00 10.27
N PHE A 22 -6.68 -9.66 11.29
CA PHE A 22 -5.73 -8.53 11.27
C PHE A 22 -4.70 -8.61 10.15
N TYR A 23 -4.07 -9.78 9.96
CA TYR A 23 -3.10 -10.00 8.87
C TYR A 23 -3.71 -9.73 7.50
N LEU A 24 -4.98 -10.11 7.34
CA LEU A 24 -5.71 -9.95 6.09
C LEU A 24 -6.10 -8.47 5.89
N LYS A 25 -6.45 -7.74 6.96
CA LYS A 25 -6.64 -6.27 6.90
C LYS A 25 -5.39 -5.56 6.37
N ILE A 26 -4.23 -5.86 6.96
CA ILE A 26 -2.96 -5.22 6.59
C ILE A 26 -2.58 -5.58 5.16
N HIS A 27 -2.76 -6.84 4.77
CA HIS A 27 -2.45 -7.28 3.42
C HIS A 27 -3.25 -6.50 2.36
N PHE A 28 -4.56 -6.33 2.58
CA PHE A 28 -5.41 -5.57 1.66
C PHE A 28 -5.04 -4.09 1.62
N VAL A 29 -4.79 -3.46 2.77
CA VAL A 29 -4.34 -2.05 2.83
C VAL A 29 -2.99 -1.90 2.15
N GLY A 30 -2.01 -2.73 2.47
CA GLY A 30 -0.65 -2.63 1.91
C GLY A 30 -0.62 -2.77 0.39
N ILE A 31 -1.32 -3.76 -0.17
CA ILE A 31 -1.40 -3.94 -1.63
C ILE A 31 -2.08 -2.75 -2.30
N SER A 32 -3.25 -2.36 -1.78
CA SER A 32 -4.06 -1.28 -2.33
C SER A 32 -3.32 0.06 -2.30
N ASP A 33 -2.65 0.37 -1.19
CA ASP A 33 -1.91 1.62 -1.00
C ASP A 33 -0.67 1.68 -1.91
N THR A 34 0.06 0.56 -2.05
CA THR A 34 1.24 0.47 -2.92
C THR A 34 0.87 0.60 -4.40
N ILE A 35 -0.15 -0.11 -4.87
CA ILE A 35 -0.57 -0.06 -6.27
C ILE A 35 -1.25 1.29 -6.58
N GLY A 36 -2.08 1.79 -5.66
CA GLY A 36 -2.76 3.07 -5.81
C GLY A 36 -1.78 4.24 -5.89
N SER A 37 -0.78 4.27 -5.02
CA SER A 37 0.28 5.29 -5.04
C SER A 37 1.12 5.23 -6.32
N ILE A 38 1.43 4.04 -6.85
CA ILE A 38 2.08 3.91 -8.17
C ILE A 38 1.21 4.55 -9.27
N PHE A 39 -0.09 4.25 -9.29
CA PHE A 39 -1.00 4.87 -10.26
C PHE A 39 -1.06 6.39 -10.14
N VAL A 40 -0.96 6.93 -8.93
CA VAL A 40 -0.91 8.39 -8.68
C VAL A 40 0.38 8.98 -9.22
N VAL A 41 1.54 8.41 -8.84
CA VAL A 41 2.89 8.87 -9.26
C VAL A 41 3.01 8.89 -10.79
N LEU A 42 2.46 7.88 -11.48
CA LEU A 42 2.48 7.82 -12.94
C LEU A 42 1.71 8.96 -13.65
N ASN A 43 0.85 9.74 -12.96
CA ASN A 43 0.23 10.92 -13.58
C ASN A 43 1.10 12.16 -13.54
N PHE A 44 2.12 12.19 -12.68
CA PHE A 44 3.02 13.32 -12.54
C PHE A 44 4.47 12.89 -12.85
N PRO A 45 4.75 12.45 -14.08
CA PRO A 45 6.12 12.13 -14.46
C PRO A 45 6.93 13.44 -14.51
N GLU A 46 7.89 13.60 -13.61
CA GLU A 46 8.93 14.63 -13.72
C GLU A 46 10.03 14.11 -14.66
N ASP A 47 11.03 13.44 -14.09
CA ASP A 47 12.08 12.73 -14.80
C ASP A 47 11.82 11.22 -14.75
N LEU A 48 12.15 10.53 -15.85
CA LEU A 48 11.99 9.07 -15.94
C LEU A 48 12.80 8.36 -14.85
N SER A 49 14.03 8.81 -14.58
CA SER A 49 14.90 8.26 -13.53
C SER A 49 14.33 8.44 -12.13
N ARG A 50 13.80 9.63 -11.80
CA ARG A 50 13.14 9.90 -10.52
C ARG A 50 11.87 9.08 -10.34
N THR A 51 11.05 9.01 -11.38
CA THR A 51 9.78 8.27 -11.36
C THR A 51 10.03 6.78 -11.11
N ILE A 52 11.01 6.19 -11.79
CA ILE A 52 11.41 4.79 -11.57
C ILE A 52 11.91 4.58 -10.15
N LEU A 53 12.75 5.49 -9.63
CA LEU A 53 13.26 5.39 -8.26
C LEU A 53 12.12 5.48 -7.23
N MET A 54 11.14 6.36 -7.43
CA MET A 54 9.95 6.44 -6.55
C MET A 54 9.13 5.15 -6.60
N ILE A 55 8.91 4.55 -7.77
CA ILE A 55 8.18 3.30 -7.90
C ILE A 55 8.90 2.16 -7.17
N ILE A 56 10.23 2.05 -7.32
CA ILE A 56 11.04 1.05 -6.62
C ILE A 56 10.92 1.23 -5.10
N LEU A 57 11.05 2.47 -4.61
CA LEU A 57 10.90 2.77 -3.19
C LEU A 57 9.51 2.37 -2.68
N LEU A 58 8.44 2.71 -3.40
CA LEU A 58 7.08 2.33 -3.03
C LEU A 58 6.89 0.81 -2.97
N LEU A 59 7.43 0.08 -3.94
CA LEU A 59 7.35 -1.39 -3.99
C LEU A 59 8.10 -2.08 -2.85
N ILE A 60 9.18 -1.48 -2.34
CA ILE A 60 9.93 -2.03 -1.19
C ILE A 60 9.24 -1.63 0.12
N TRP A 61 8.78 -0.38 0.21
CA TRP A 61 8.26 0.21 1.44
C TRP A 61 6.91 -0.40 1.85
N GLY A 62 6.00 -0.64 0.90
CA GLY A 62 4.67 -1.21 1.18
C GLY A 62 4.72 -2.57 1.90
N PRO A 63 5.42 -3.58 1.36
CA PRO A 63 5.61 -4.88 2.01
C PRO A 63 6.38 -4.77 3.33
N PHE A 64 7.37 -3.89 3.40
CA PHE A 64 8.17 -3.69 4.61
C PHE A 64 7.31 -3.20 5.78
N ILE A 65 6.49 -2.16 5.58
CA ILE A 65 5.57 -1.67 6.62
C ILE A 65 4.60 -2.78 7.02
N SER A 66 4.01 -3.46 6.04
CA SER A 66 3.04 -4.54 6.30
C SER A 66 3.64 -5.65 7.17
N HIS A 67 4.90 -6.01 6.92
CA HIS A 67 5.64 -6.97 7.73
C HIS A 67 5.94 -6.46 9.14
N VAL A 68 6.40 -5.21 9.29
CA VAL A 68 6.69 -4.61 10.61
C VAL A 68 5.42 -4.55 11.48
N ILE A 69 4.30 -4.09 10.93
CA ILE A 69 3.04 -4.01 11.67
C ILE A 69 2.55 -5.41 12.07
N ALA A 70 2.63 -6.38 11.15
CA ALA A 70 2.24 -7.75 11.44
C ALA A 70 3.05 -8.34 12.61
N ARG A 71 4.38 -8.15 12.59
CA ARG A 71 5.27 -8.62 13.66
C ARG A 71 4.95 -8.00 15.02
N MET A 72 4.75 -6.68 15.06
CA MET A 72 4.41 -5.97 16.30
C MET A 72 3.09 -6.47 16.91
N TYR A 73 2.11 -6.80 16.07
CA TYR A 73 0.84 -7.37 16.53
C TYR A 73 1.01 -8.78 17.10
N THR A 74 1.86 -9.62 16.50
CA THR A 74 2.16 -10.95 17.04
C THR A 74 2.85 -10.85 18.40
N GLU A 75 3.83 -9.96 18.56
CA GLU A 75 4.57 -9.76 19.81
C GLU A 75 3.72 -9.14 20.92
N GLY A 76 2.79 -8.23 20.60
CA GLY A 76 1.89 -7.59 21.57
C GLY A 76 0.63 -8.40 21.93
N SER A 77 0.36 -9.50 21.23
CA SER A 77 -0.77 -10.41 21.51
C SER A 77 -0.36 -11.61 22.40
N SER A 78 0.92 -11.73 22.75
CA SER A 78 1.46 -12.76 23.66
C SER A 78 1.59 -12.23 25.08
#